data_AF-A0A7W1GZN5-F1
#
_entry.id   AF-A0A7W1GZN5-F1
#
_cell.length_a   1.000
_cell.length_b   1.000
_cell.length_c   1.000
_cell.angle_alpha   90.00
_cell.angle_beta   90.00
_cell.angle_gamma   90.00
#
_symmetry.space_group_name_H-M   'P 1'
#
loop_
_entity.id
_entity.type
_entity.pdbx_description
1 polymer ?
#
loop_
_entity_poly.entity_id
_entity_poly.type
_entity_poly.pdbx_seq_one_letter_code
_entity_poly.pdbx_strand_id
1 'polypeptide(L)'
;MLIGLVGRFWTIHGGICDTDSERFRGPIDAGTARAAWNFALAPLHGGESTLLATETRIQAADAQARRSFGRYWLLIRPFSGLIRRLMLRAIRDEAESAASGGIRQ
;
A
#
# COMPACT_ATOMS: atom_id res chain seq x y z
N MET A 1 -10.08 -3.16 -0.62
CA MET A 1 -10.00 -1.78 -0.08
C MET A 1 -8.88 -1.02 -0.78
N LEU A 2 -9.04 0.28 -1.04
CA LEU A 2 -8.05 1.15 -1.67
C LEU A 2 -7.83 2.40 -0.80
N ILE A 3 -6.57 2.74 -0.54
CA ILE A 3 -6.15 3.93 0.21
C ILE A 3 -5.32 4.81 -0.73
N GLY A 4 -5.74 6.07 -0.89
CA GLY A 4 -5.10 7.04 -1.77
C GLY A 4 -4.41 8.16 -0.99
N LEU A 5 -3.20 8.53 -1.39
CA LEU A 5 -2.43 9.65 -0.82
C LEU A 5 -1.77 10.46 -1.94
N VAL A 6 -1.59 11.76 -1.74
CA VAL A 6 -0.78 12.63 -2.60
C VAL A 6 0.23 13.36 -1.73
N GLY A 7 1.48 13.47 -2.19
CA GLY A 7 2.49 14.23 -1.47
C GLY A 7 3.90 14.10 -2.02
N ARG A 8 4.88 14.54 -1.23
CA ARG A 8 6.31 14.49 -1.54
C ARG A 8 6.99 13.50 -0.61
N PHE A 9 6.69 12.22 -0.78
CA PHE A 9 7.06 11.13 0.15
C PHE A 9 8.56 11.01 0.44
N TRP A 10 9.41 11.58 -0.42
CA TRP A 10 10.87 11.60 -0.27
C TRP A 10 11.40 12.77 0.58
N THR A 11 10.51 13.61 1.11
CA THR A 11 10.86 14.68 2.05
C THR A 11 10.68 14.21 3.49
N ILE A 12 11.39 14.82 4.43
CA ILE A 12 11.37 14.43 5.86
C ILE A 12 9.94 14.41 6.43
N HIS A 13 9.13 15.41 6.07
CA HIS A 13 7.74 15.52 6.55
C HIS A 13 6.73 14.81 5.65
N GLY A 14 7.17 14.14 4.57
CA GLY A 14 6.32 13.51 3.56
C GLY A 14 5.52 14.47 2.68
N GLY A 15 5.28 15.71 3.13
CA GLY A 15 4.55 16.74 2.39
C GLY A 15 3.20 16.24 1.90
N ILE A 16 2.44 15.56 2.77
CA ILE A 16 1.14 14.99 2.43
C ILE A 16 0.18 16.15 2.12
N CYS A 17 -0.41 16.11 0.94
CA CYS A 17 -1.40 17.08 0.49
C CYS A 17 -2.78 16.65 0.96
N ASP A 18 -3.64 17.62 1.28
CA ASP A 18 -5.05 17.37 1.54
C ASP A 18 -5.69 16.75 0.28
N THR A 19 -6.38 15.63 0.45
CA THR A 19 -6.87 14.81 -0.66
C THR A 19 -8.17 14.14 -0.28
N ASP A 20 -9.09 14.11 -1.24
CA ASP A 20 -10.33 13.34 -1.23
C ASP A 20 -10.38 12.47 -2.49
N SER A 21 -11.48 11.73 -2.69
CA SER A 21 -11.63 10.86 -3.86
C SER A 21 -11.65 11.61 -5.19
N GLU A 22 -12.16 12.84 -5.23
CA GLU A 22 -12.26 13.63 -6.46
C GLU A 22 -10.90 14.23 -6.84
N ARG A 23 -10.22 14.87 -5.87
CA ARG A 23 -8.85 15.38 -6.04
C ARG A 23 -7.86 14.27 -6.35
N PHE A 24 -8.06 13.07 -5.80
CA PHE A 24 -7.26 11.89 -6.12
C PHE A 24 -7.48 11.37 -7.55
N ARG A 25 -8.52 11.79 -8.29
CA ARG A 25 -8.71 11.41 -9.69
C ARG A 25 -8.17 12.46 -10.66
N GLY A 26 -8.16 13.72 -10.25
CA GLY A 26 -7.67 14.84 -11.05
C GLY A 26 -6.15 14.87 -11.27
N PRO A 27 -5.62 15.94 -11.89
CA PRO A 27 -4.19 16.22 -11.92
C PRO A 27 -3.61 16.38 -10.51
N ILE A 28 -2.31 16.11 -10.35
CA ILE A 28 -1.56 16.38 -9.12
C ILE A 28 -0.52 17.49 -9.35
N ASP A 29 -0.21 18.24 -8.31
CA ASP A 29 0.74 19.35 -8.40
C ASP A 29 2.14 18.90 -8.84
N ALA A 30 2.81 19.75 -9.61
CA ALA A 30 4.20 19.54 -9.98
C ALA A 30 5.08 19.31 -8.73
N GLY A 31 6.05 18.42 -8.84
CA GLY A 31 6.91 18.00 -7.75
C GLY A 31 6.25 17.08 -6.72
N THR A 32 5.05 16.56 -6.96
CA THR A 32 4.38 15.58 -6.07
C THR A 32 4.29 14.19 -6.71
N ALA A 33 3.89 13.21 -5.91
CA ALA A 33 3.49 11.90 -6.37
C ALA A 33 2.19 11.46 -5.69
N ARG A 34 1.40 10.67 -6.40
CA ARG A 34 0.21 10.00 -5.92
C ARG A 34 0.53 8.54 -5.62
N ALA A 35 0.08 8.06 -4.47
CA ALA A 35 0.18 6.67 -4.05
C ALA A 35 -1.21 6.04 -3.91
N ALA A 36 -1.37 4.85 -4.47
CA ALA A 36 -2.55 4.00 -4.33
C ALA A 36 -2.12 2.68 -3.68
N TRP A 37 -2.63 2.39 -2.48
CA TRP A 37 -2.35 1.14 -1.77
C TRP A 37 -3.61 0.29 -1.68
N ASN A 38 -3.55 -0.94 -2.21
CA ASN A 38 -4.67 -1.87 -2.21
C ASN A 38 -4.40 -3.14 -1.38
N PHE A 39 -5.50 -3.80 -1.04
CA PHE A 39 -5.54 -5.18 -0.57
C PHE A 39 -6.52 -5.95 -1.43
N ALA A 40 -6.06 -7.07 -1.98
CA ALA A 40 -6.82 -7.98 -2.83
C ALA A 40 -6.93 -9.34 -2.16
N LEU A 41 -8.13 -9.91 -2.21
CA LEU A 41 -8.46 -11.23 -1.66
C LEU A 41 -8.88 -12.11 -2.84
N ALA A 42 -8.34 -13.31 -2.93
CA ALA A 42 -8.74 -14.30 -3.92
C ALA A 42 -8.86 -15.69 -3.26
N PRO A 43 -9.93 -16.44 -3.50
CA PRO A 43 -10.01 -17.82 -3.01
C PRO A 43 -8.92 -18.67 -3.67
N LEU A 44 -8.30 -19.55 -2.88
CA LEU A 44 -7.41 -20.59 -3.38
C LEU A 44 -8.22 -21.84 -3.73
N HIS A 45 -7.67 -22.70 -4.60
CA HIS A 45 -8.33 -23.93 -5.04
C HIS A 45 -8.79 -24.77 -3.84
N GLY A 46 -10.06 -25.15 -3.83
CA GLY A 46 -10.69 -25.89 -2.72
C GLY A 46 -11.45 -25.01 -1.71
N GLY A 47 -11.35 -23.68 -1.77
CA GLY A 47 -12.17 -22.76 -0.97
C GLY A 47 -11.80 -22.64 0.52
N GLU A 48 -10.91 -23.51 1.01
CA GLU A 48 -10.46 -23.55 2.41
C GLU A 48 -9.40 -22.50 2.75
N SER A 49 -8.89 -21.77 1.77
CA SER A 49 -7.85 -20.78 1.96
C SER A 49 -8.05 -19.57 1.06
N THR A 50 -7.65 -18.39 1.56
CA THR A 50 -7.73 -17.13 0.82
C THR A 50 -6.33 -16.54 0.64
N LEU A 51 -5.98 -16.21 -0.60
CA LEU A 51 -4.80 -15.43 -0.91
C LEU A 51 -5.07 -13.96 -0.61
N LEU A 52 -4.34 -13.40 0.35
CA LEU A 52 -4.27 -11.96 0.59
C LEU A 52 -3.02 -11.38 -0.07
N ALA A 53 -3.21 -10.45 -1.00
CA ALA A 53 -2.14 -9.71 -1.65
C ALA A 53 -2.26 -8.21 -1.36
N THR A 54 -1.12 -7.52 -1.38
CA THR A 54 -1.06 -6.08 -1.20
C THR A 54 -0.16 -5.43 -2.24
N GLU A 55 -0.62 -4.33 -2.83
CA GLU A 55 0.10 -3.63 -3.89
C GLU A 55 0.08 -2.13 -3.66
N THR A 56 1.22 -1.47 -3.86
CA THR A 56 1.32 -0.01 -3.85
C THR A 56 1.74 0.48 -5.22
N ARG A 57 0.86 1.24 -5.88
CA ARG A 57 1.13 1.91 -7.15
C ARG A 57 1.48 3.37 -6.90
N ILE A 58 2.47 3.88 -7.62
CA ILE A 58 2.94 5.26 -7.48
C ILE A 58 2.96 5.93 -8.85
N GLN A 59 2.37 7.12 -8.93
CA GLN A 59 2.41 7.99 -10.10
C GLN A 59 3.06 9.32 -9.72
N ALA A 60 4.20 9.64 -10.31
CA ALA A 60 4.84 10.94 -10.15
C ALA A 60 4.23 11.98 -11.11
N ALA A 61 4.06 13.21 -10.65
CA ALA A 61 3.50 14.32 -11.43
C ALA A 61 4.37 14.67 -12.64
N ASP A 62 5.69 14.62 -12.46
CA ASP A 62 6.68 14.98 -13.48
C ASP A 62 7.98 14.14 -13.36
N ALA A 63 8.92 14.42 -14.27
CA ALA A 63 10.19 13.71 -14.32
C ALA A 63 11.09 13.98 -13.08
N GLN A 64 11.01 15.15 -12.47
CA GLN A 64 11.81 15.49 -11.29
C GLN A 64 11.29 14.72 -10.06
N ALA A 65 9.97 14.69 -9.86
CA ALA A 65 9.32 13.89 -8.84
C ALA A 65 9.63 12.40 -9.03
N ARG A 66 9.62 11.89 -10.27
CA ARG A 66 9.96 10.50 -10.57
C ARG A 66 11.39 10.14 -10.17
N ARG A 67 12.36 11.00 -10.50
CA ARG A 67 13.77 10.79 -10.10
C ARG A 67 13.95 10.85 -8.59
N SER A 68 13.32 11.82 -7.93
CA SER A 68 13.38 11.99 -6.48
C SER A 68 12.79 10.80 -5.75
N PHE A 69 11.60 10.37 -6.18
CA PHE A 69 10.96 9.16 -5.66
C PHE A 69 11.80 7.91 -5.95
N GLY A 70 12.38 7.76 -7.15
CA GLY A 70 13.23 6.62 -7.50
C GLY A 70 14.44 6.48 -6.58
N ARG A 71 15.15 7.58 -6.30
CA ARG A 71 16.30 7.61 -5.37
C ARG A 71 15.88 7.24 -3.95
N TYR A 72 14.80 7.85 -3.46
CA TYR A 72 14.21 7.53 -2.17
C TYR A 72 13.82 6.04 -2.08
N TRP A 73 13.15 5.53 -3.11
CA TRP A 73 12.65 4.17 -3.15
C TRP A 73 13.77 3.14 -3.19
N LEU A 74 14.91 3.43 -3.83
CA LEU A 74 16.07 2.54 -3.82
C LEU A 74 16.54 2.22 -2.40
N LEU A 75 16.48 3.21 -1.49
CA LEU A 75 16.88 3.05 -0.09
C LEU A 75 15.78 2.42 0.77
N ILE A 76 14.52 2.83 0.57
CA ILE A 76 13.41 2.46 1.46
C ILE A 76 12.72 1.15 1.08
N ARG A 77 12.76 0.75 -0.20
CA ARG A 77 12.10 -0.46 -0.71
C ARG A 77 12.38 -1.74 0.11
N PRO A 78 13.61 -2.08 0.54
CA PRO A 78 13.84 -3.30 1.30
C PRO A 78 13.12 -3.30 2.66
N PHE A 79 13.17 -2.18 3.39
CA PHE A 79 12.51 -2.03 4.68
C PHE A 79 10.98 -2.00 4.56
N SER A 80 10.47 -1.24 3.59
CA SER A 80 9.03 -1.21 3.28
C SER A 80 8.50 -2.60 2.93
N GLY A 81 9.25 -3.36 2.12
CA GLY A 81 8.90 -4.73 1.76
C GLY A 81 8.89 -5.68 2.97
N LEU A 82 9.83 -5.53 3.90
CA LEU A 82 9.84 -6.31 5.14
C LEU A 82 8.62 -6.02 6.01
N ILE A 83 8.31 -4.75 6.26
CA ILE A 83 7.13 -4.35 7.04
C ILE A 83 5.85 -4.92 6.42
N ARG A 84 5.70 -4.85 5.09
CA ARG A 84 4.53 -5.41 4.39
C ARG A 84 4.42 -6.92 4.56
N ARG A 85 5.54 -7.66 4.50
CA ARG A 85 5.53 -9.11 4.76
C ARG A 85 5.15 -9.43 6.20
N LEU A 86 5.66 -8.68 7.17
CA LEU A 86 5.32 -8.87 8.58
C LEU A 86 3.83 -8.57 8.83
N MET A 87 3.30 -7.49 8.26
CA MET A 87 1.88 -7.16 8.32
C MET A 87 1.00 -8.26 7.71
N LEU A 88 1.35 -8.80 6.52
CA LEU A 88 0.60 -9.90 5.91
C LEU A 88 0.64 -11.19 6.75
N ARG A 89 1.78 -11.50 7.38
CA ARG A 89 1.90 -12.63 8.32
C ARG A 89 1.00 -12.43 9.54
N ALA A 90 1.03 -11.26 10.16
CA ALA A 90 0.17 -10.95 11.30
C ALA A 90 -1.32 -11.09 10.94
N ILE A 91 -1.73 -10.60 9.77
CA ILE A 91 -3.11 -10.76 9.30
C ILE A 91 -3.47 -12.24 9.09
N ARG A 92 -2.55 -13.04 8.53
CA ARG A 92 -2.74 -14.48 8.36
C ARG A 92 -2.93 -15.17 9.71
N ASP A 93 -2.02 -14.94 10.65
CA ASP A 93 -2.01 -15.61 11.94
C ASP A 93 -3.29 -15.29 12.74
N GLU A 94 -3.75 -14.05 12.69
CA GLU A 94 -5.03 -13.62 13.29
C GLU A 94 -6.23 -14.32 12.62
N ALA A 95 -6.29 -14.32 11.29
CA ALA A 95 -7.40 -14.92 10.54
C ALA A 95 -7.51 -16.45 10.76
N GLU A 96 -6.38 -17.16 10.81
CA GLU A 96 -6.33 -18.60 11.06
C GLU A 96 -6.65 -18.96 12.51
N SER A 97 -6.29 -18.09 13.46
CA SER A 97 -6.64 -18.24 14.88
C SER A 97 -8.14 -18.07 15.11
N ALA A 98 -8.76 -17.07 14.47
CA ALA A 98 -10.20 -16.85 14.54
C ALA A 98 -11.01 -18.01 13.93
N ALA A 99 -10.52 -18.60 12.83
CA ALA A 99 -11.15 -19.78 12.21
C ALA A 99 -11.09 -21.03 13.12
N SER A 100 -10.00 -21.19 13.86
CA SER A 100 -9.80 -22.31 14.80
C SER A 100 -10.65 -22.20 16.08
N GLY A 101 -11.02 -20.98 16.48
CA GLY A 101 -11.87 -20.71 17.65
C GLY A 101 -13.38 -20.96 17.42
N GLY A 102 -13.82 -21.09 16.17
CA GLY A 102 -15.24 -21.28 15.82
C GLY A 102 -15.74 -22.73 15.90
N ILE A 103 -14.89 -23.71 16.20
CA ILE A 103 -15.23 -25.16 16.21
C ILE A 103 -15.57 -25.68 17.62
N ARG A 104 -15.74 -24.80 18.62
CA ARG A 104 -16.23 -25.18 19.96
C ARG A 104 -17.40 -24.31 20.40
N GLN A 105 -18.61 -24.74 20.06
CA GLN A 105 -19.82 -24.53 20.88
C GLN A 105 -20.60 -25.82 20.96
#